data_AF-Q9YAJ4-F1
#
_entry.id   AF-Q9YAJ4-F1
#
_cell.length_a   1.000
_cell.length_b   1.000
_cell.length_c   1.000
_cell.angle_alpha   90.00
_cell.angle_beta   90.00
_cell.angle_gamma   90.00
#
_symmetry.space_group_name_H-M   'P 1'
#
loop_
_entity.id
_entity.type
_entity.pdbx_description
1 polymer ?
#
loop_
_entity_poly.entity_id
_entity_poly.type
_entity_poly.pdbx_seq_one_letter_code
_entity_poly.pdbx_strand_id
1 'polypeptide(L)'
;MKDRSKSELAATIARGLLSPAHASIIDVERAREEDVEEIILEAGVKGIVRKIRVDNLIIVTINTEFLERACFYEKCSRLRDKPEALRECMAKCILSTAREVAYKAARSIAELAKT
;
A
#
# COMPACT_ATOMS: atom_id res chain seq x y z
N MET A 1 19.79 -7.73 19.35
CA MET A 1 19.58 -6.51 18.54
C MET A 1 18.12 -6.46 18.17
N LYS A 2 17.32 -5.65 18.84
CA LYS A 2 15.91 -5.42 18.52
C LYS A 2 15.63 -3.93 18.57
N ASP A 3 14.62 -3.54 17.84
CA ASP A 3 13.99 -2.22 17.82
C ASP A 3 14.68 -1.19 16.94
N ARG A 4 14.38 -1.26 15.64
CA ARG A 4 14.10 0.00 14.95
C ARG A 4 12.97 0.67 15.72
N SER A 5 13.11 1.96 16.03
CA SER A 5 12.01 2.68 16.63
C SER A 5 10.79 2.62 15.70
N LYS A 6 9.58 2.62 16.26
CA LYS A 6 8.33 2.63 15.49
C LYS A 6 8.33 3.74 14.42
N SER A 7 8.95 4.89 14.74
CA SER A 7 9.19 6.00 13.82
C SER A 7 10.10 5.62 12.63
N GLU A 8 11.23 4.96 12.86
CA GLU A 8 12.12 4.50 11.79
C GLU A 8 11.47 3.45 10.88
N LEU A 9 10.66 2.57 11.47
CA LEU A 9 9.88 1.57 10.74
C LEU A 9 8.81 2.25 9.87
N ALA A 10 8.04 3.20 10.43
CA ALA A 10 7.06 3.99 9.69
C ALA A 10 7.71 4.77 8.53
N ALA A 11 8.84 5.43 8.76
CA ALA A 11 9.59 6.12 7.71
C ALA A 11 10.08 5.16 6.61
N THR A 12 10.48 3.94 6.97
CA THR A 12 10.88 2.90 6.01
C THR A 12 9.70 2.43 5.15
N ILE A 13 8.53 2.22 5.77
CA ILE A 13 7.32 1.86 5.05
C ILE A 13 6.91 2.97 4.09
N ALA A 14 6.85 4.22 4.57
CA ALA A 14 6.48 5.37 3.76
C ALA A 14 7.38 5.55 2.53
N ARG A 15 8.71 5.44 2.70
CA ARG A 15 9.66 5.49 1.57
C ARG A 15 9.43 4.38 0.55
N GLY A 16 9.15 3.17 1.01
CA GLY A 16 8.85 2.04 0.11
C GLY A 16 7.59 2.28 -0.73
N LEU A 17 6.53 2.84 -0.13
CA LEU A 17 5.31 3.20 -0.87
C LEU A 17 5.54 4.30 -1.92
N LEU A 18 6.50 5.21 -1.69
CA LEU A 18 6.89 6.22 -2.68
C LEU A 18 7.82 5.69 -3.78
N SER A 19 8.34 4.46 -3.65
CA SER A 19 9.15 3.84 -4.69
C SER A 19 8.32 3.50 -5.94
N PRO A 20 8.94 3.27 -7.11
CA PRO A 20 8.23 2.84 -8.31
C PRO A 20 7.42 1.54 -8.14
N ALA A 21 7.84 0.67 -7.22
CA ALA A 21 7.14 -0.58 -6.92
C ALA A 21 5.96 -0.39 -5.95
N HIS A 22 5.81 0.80 -5.37
CA HIS A 22 4.83 1.10 -4.31
C HIS A 22 4.82 0.02 -3.21
N ALA A 23 6.01 -0.41 -2.81
CA ALA A 23 6.22 -1.51 -1.87
C ALA A 23 7.42 -1.24 -0.96
N SER A 24 7.27 -1.59 0.31
CA SER A 24 8.36 -1.67 1.28
C SER A 24 8.60 -3.13 1.65
N ILE A 25 9.85 -3.56 1.64
CA ILE A 25 10.28 -4.92 1.99
C ILE A 25 11.13 -4.82 3.25
N ILE A 26 10.73 -5.56 4.28
CA ILE A 26 11.31 -5.49 5.62
C ILE A 26 11.65 -6.92 6.06
N ASP A 27 12.87 -7.13 6.55
CA ASP A 27 13.24 -8.42 7.14
C ASP A 27 12.59 -8.57 8.52
N VAL A 28 12.03 -9.74 8.83
CA VAL A 28 11.41 -10.05 10.13
C VAL A 28 12.40 -10.00 11.29
N GLU A 29 13.70 -10.14 11.02
CA GLU A 29 14.75 -9.93 12.03
C GLU A 29 14.89 -8.46 12.43
N ARG A 30 14.39 -7.53 11.60
CA ARG A 30 14.51 -6.07 11.80
C ARG A 30 13.25 -5.43 12.37
N ALA A 31 12.09 -6.05 12.23
CA ALA A 31 10.82 -5.54 12.75
C ALA A 31 9.83 -6.68 12.96
N ARG A 32 8.98 -6.58 13.98
CA ARG A 32 7.91 -7.54 14.19
C ARG A 32 6.72 -7.19 13.30
N GLU A 33 5.94 -8.21 12.95
CA GLU A 33 4.76 -8.01 12.11
C GLU A 33 3.67 -7.19 12.80
N GLU A 34 3.58 -7.29 14.12
CA GLU A 34 2.64 -6.56 14.94
C GLU A 34 2.94 -5.06 14.88
N ASP A 35 4.22 -4.67 14.91
CA ASP A 35 4.63 -3.26 14.82
C ASP A 35 4.25 -2.65 13.47
N VAL A 36 4.38 -3.43 12.38
CA VAL A 36 3.95 -3.02 11.03
C VAL A 36 2.43 -2.87 10.96
N GLU A 37 1.69 -3.80 11.56
CA GLU A 37 0.24 -3.79 11.57
C GLU A 37 -0.32 -2.62 12.38
N GLU A 38 0.28 -2.34 13.53
CA GLU A 38 -0.04 -1.18 14.36
C GLU A 38 0.16 0.13 13.60
N ILE A 39 1.28 0.30 12.88
CA ILE A 39 1.53 1.47 12.03
C ILE A 39 0.44 1.62 10.94
N ILE A 40 0.05 0.53 10.29
CA ILE A 40 -1.00 0.55 9.25
C ILE A 40 -2.35 0.96 9.83
N LEU A 41 -2.68 0.47 11.03
CA LEU A 41 -3.92 0.79 11.75
C LEU A 41 -3.95 2.25 12.20
N GLU A 42 -2.90 2.71 12.88
CA GLU A 42 -2.81 4.09 13.39
C GLU A 42 -2.79 5.13 12.29
N ALA A 43 -2.17 4.83 11.14
CA ALA A 43 -2.17 5.73 9.99
C ALA A 43 -3.53 5.78 9.28
N GLY A 44 -4.50 4.93 9.65
CA GLY A 44 -5.82 4.88 9.03
C GLY A 44 -5.81 4.38 7.59
N VAL A 45 -4.80 3.61 7.19
CA VAL A 45 -4.59 3.14 5.80
C VAL A 45 -4.94 1.66 5.62
N LYS A 46 -5.57 1.04 6.62
CA LYS A 46 -6.07 -0.34 6.53
C LYS A 46 -6.99 -0.49 5.32
N GLY A 47 -6.71 -1.48 4.47
CA GLY A 47 -7.48 -1.75 3.25
C GLY A 47 -6.99 -1.01 2.02
N ILE A 48 -6.28 0.12 2.19
CA ILE A 48 -5.56 0.81 1.11
C ILE A 48 -4.20 0.17 0.87
N VAL A 49 -3.49 -0.13 1.97
CA VAL A 49 -2.27 -0.92 1.95
C VAL A 49 -2.55 -2.32 2.48
N ARG A 50 -1.74 -3.28 2.08
CA ARG A 50 -1.74 -4.65 2.58
C ARG A 50 -0.35 -5.05 3.05
N LYS A 51 -0.32 -5.81 4.15
CA LYS A 51 0.85 -6.50 4.69
C LYS A 51 0.82 -7.95 4.18
N ILE A 52 1.95 -8.44 3.68
CA ILE A 52 2.12 -9.83 3.25
C ILE A 52 3.38 -10.36 3.92
N ARG A 53 3.33 -11.56 4.51
CA ARG A 53 4.52 -12.27 4.94
C ARG A 53 4.94 -13.27 3.86
N VAL A 54 6.22 -13.23 3.46
CA VAL A 54 6.84 -14.20 2.56
C VAL A 54 8.15 -14.64 3.22
N ASP A 55 8.20 -15.88 3.71
CA ASP A 55 9.33 -16.43 4.47
C ASP A 55 9.76 -15.54 5.65
N ASN A 56 10.95 -14.93 5.55
CA ASN A 56 11.54 -14.01 6.51
C ASN A 56 11.34 -12.53 6.12
N LEU A 57 10.43 -12.24 5.19
CA LEU A 57 10.15 -10.88 4.72
C LEU A 57 8.71 -10.47 5.02
N ILE A 58 8.55 -9.21 5.40
CA ILE A 58 7.29 -8.49 5.51
C ILE A 58 7.25 -7.50 4.35
N ILE A 59 6.24 -7.63 3.50
CA ILE A 59 6.01 -6.75 2.36
C ILE A 59 4.79 -5.89 2.65
N VAL A 60 4.97 -4.58 2.66
CA VAL A 60 3.87 -3.60 2.73
C VAL A 60 3.70 -2.97 1.36
N THR A 61 2.56 -3.16 0.73
CA THR A 61 2.28 -2.67 -0.62
C THR A 61 0.84 -2.21 -0.77
N ILE A 62 0.50 -1.57 -1.89
CA ILE A 62 -0.87 -1.14 -2.18
C ILE A 62 -1.77 -2.37 -2.36
N ASN A 63 -2.96 -2.29 -1.78
CA ASN A 63 -3.98 -3.30 -1.98
C ASN A 63 -4.59 -3.18 -3.39
N THR A 64 -4.20 -4.07 -4.29
CA THR A 64 -4.70 -4.08 -5.67
C THR A 64 -6.21 -4.32 -5.74
N GLU A 65 -6.79 -5.13 -4.85
CA GLU A 65 -8.23 -5.38 -4.81
C GLU A 65 -9.05 -4.13 -4.46
N PHE A 66 -8.47 -3.23 -3.65
CA PHE A 66 -9.06 -1.93 -3.37
C PHE A 66 -9.06 -1.07 -4.65
N LEU A 67 -7.93 -1.00 -5.36
CA LEU A 67 -7.82 -0.25 -6.61
C LEU A 67 -8.75 -0.79 -7.69
N GLU A 68 -8.83 -2.10 -7.84
CA GLU A 68 -9.72 -2.76 -8.80
C GLU A 68 -11.18 -2.41 -8.52
N ARG A 69 -11.62 -2.52 -7.27
CA ARG A 69 -12.99 -2.14 -6.89
C ARG A 69 -13.26 -0.67 -7.17
N ALA A 70 -12.37 0.23 -6.72
CA ALA A 70 -12.53 1.66 -6.96
C ALA A 70 -12.62 1.97 -8.47
N CYS A 71 -11.68 1.46 -9.26
CA CYS A 71 -11.66 1.68 -10.70
C CYS A 71 -12.87 1.10 -11.43
N PHE A 72 -13.30 -0.09 -11.03
CA PHE A 72 -14.50 -0.71 -11.60
C PHE A 72 -15.72 0.14 -11.30
N TYR A 73 -16.02 0.44 -10.04
CA TYR A 73 -17.25 1.11 -9.67
C TYR A 73 -17.29 2.58 -10.11
N GLU A 74 -16.21 3.32 -9.92
CA GLU A 74 -16.19 4.77 -10.16
C GLU A 74 -16.06 5.14 -11.64
N LYS A 75 -15.37 4.32 -12.44
CA LYS A 75 -15.02 4.70 -13.83
C LYS A 75 -15.47 3.67 -14.87
N CYS A 76 -15.19 2.39 -14.65
CA CYS A 76 -15.23 1.39 -15.73
C CYS A 76 -16.50 0.54 -15.79
N SER A 77 -17.40 0.63 -14.80
CA SER A 77 -18.60 -0.20 -14.65
C SER A 77 -19.54 -0.17 -15.86
N ARG A 78 -19.57 0.95 -16.59
CA ARG A 78 -20.37 1.15 -17.81
C ARG A 78 -19.91 0.28 -18.99
N LEU A 79 -18.70 -0.25 -18.93
CA LEU A 79 -18.09 -1.09 -19.97
C LEU A 79 -18.22 -2.58 -19.66
N ARG A 80 -19.03 -2.97 -18.67
CA ARG A 80 -19.17 -4.36 -18.22
C ARG A 80 -19.42 -5.37 -19.35
N ASP A 81 -20.18 -4.97 -20.37
CA ASP A 81 -20.54 -5.83 -21.51
C ASP A 81 -19.52 -5.76 -22.68
N LYS A 82 -18.40 -5.05 -22.50
CA LYS A 82 -17.32 -4.88 -23.49
C LYS A 82 -15.97 -5.28 -22.88
N PRO A 83 -15.63 -6.58 -22.85
CA PRO A 83 -14.50 -7.10 -22.07
C PRO A 83 -13.14 -6.45 -22.38
N GLU A 84 -12.85 -6.19 -23.66
CA GLU A 84 -11.59 -5.56 -24.08
C GLU A 84 -11.50 -4.11 -23.62
N ALA A 85 -12.56 -3.32 -23.86
CA ALA A 85 -12.64 -1.93 -23.43
C ALA A 85 -12.62 -1.80 -21.89
N LEU A 86 -13.27 -2.74 -21.19
CA LEU A 86 -13.23 -2.81 -19.72
C LEU A 86 -11.80 -3.02 -19.23
N ARG A 87 -11.07 -3.98 -19.82
CA ARG A 87 -9.68 -4.28 -19.44
C ARG A 87 -8.77 -3.06 -19.63
N GLU A 88 -8.88 -2.37 -20.76
CA GLU A 88 -8.10 -1.15 -21.02
C GLU A 88 -8.43 -0.02 -20.05
N CYS A 89 -9.72 0.20 -19.76
CA CYS A 89 -10.17 1.19 -18.79
C CYS A 89 -9.59 0.91 -17.40
N MET A 90 -9.69 -0.34 -16.94
CA MET A 90 -9.19 -0.78 -15.65
C MET A 90 -7.68 -0.59 -15.53
N ALA A 91 -6.91 -1.02 -16.55
CA ALA A 91 -5.46 -0.88 -16.55
C ALA A 91 -5.02 0.59 -16.46
N LYS A 92 -5.63 1.48 -17.27
CA LYS A 92 -5.35 2.92 -17.24
C LYS A 92 -5.73 3.54 -15.90
N CYS A 93 -6.90 3.17 -15.37
CA CYS A 93 -7.36 3.67 -14.07
C CYS A 93 -6.41 3.25 -12.95
N ILE A 94 -6.12 1.95 -12.81
CA ILE A 94 -5.26 1.42 -11.74
C ILE A 94 -3.89 2.08 -11.80
N LEU A 95 -3.28 2.19 -12.99
CA LEU A 95 -1.98 2.85 -13.15
C LEU A 95 -2.00 4.30 -12.66
N SER A 96 -3.05 5.06 -13.00
CA SER A 96 -3.19 6.46 -12.57
C SER A 96 -3.46 6.59 -11.06
N THR A 97 -4.31 5.72 -10.52
CA THR A 97 -4.79 5.79 -9.14
C THR A 97 -3.74 5.25 -8.15
N ALA A 98 -2.98 4.23 -8.53
CA ALA A 98 -1.99 3.59 -7.67
C ALA A 98 -0.96 4.60 -7.12
N ARG A 99 -0.45 5.48 -7.98
CA ARG A 99 0.53 6.50 -7.58
C ARG A 99 -0.03 7.49 -6.57
N GLU A 100 -1.24 7.98 -6.81
CA GLU A 100 -1.90 8.94 -5.91
C GLU A 100 -2.21 8.31 -4.56
N VAL A 101 -2.75 7.09 -4.57
CA VAL A 101 -3.08 6.33 -3.37
C VAL A 101 -1.82 5.99 -2.57
N ALA A 102 -0.75 5.58 -3.23
CA ALA A 102 0.53 5.32 -2.59
C ALA A 102 1.11 6.56 -1.93
N TYR A 103 1.04 7.72 -2.59
CA TYR A 103 1.48 8.99 -2.02
C TYR A 103 0.67 9.37 -0.78
N LYS A 104 -0.66 9.27 -0.84
CA LYS A 104 -1.55 9.55 0.30
C LYS A 104 -1.26 8.62 1.49
N ALA A 105 -1.14 7.32 1.23
CA ALA A 105 -0.84 6.34 2.27
C ALA A 105 0.56 6.57 2.89
N ALA A 106 1.57 6.82 2.06
CA ALA A 106 2.92 7.14 2.52
C ALA A 106 2.94 8.38 3.42
N ARG A 107 2.19 9.43 3.06
CA ARG A 107 2.08 10.64 3.87
C ARG A 107 1.46 10.35 5.23
N SER A 108 0.32 9.64 5.28
CA SER A 108 -0.32 9.28 6.56
C SER A 108 0.61 8.49 7.48
N ILE A 109 1.36 7.54 6.92
CA ILE A 109 2.35 6.75 7.68
C ILE A 109 3.53 7.63 8.13
N ALA A 110 4.01 8.55 7.28
CA ALA A 110 5.14 9.41 7.60
C ALA A 110 4.83 10.42 8.72
N GLU A 111 3.56 10.84 8.88
CA GLU A 111 3.20 11.71 10.00
C GLU A 111 3.37 11.01 11.36
N LEU A 112 3.15 9.69 11.44
CA LEU A 112 3.42 8.92 12.67
C LEU A 112 4.90 8.87 13.05
N ALA A 113 5.81 9.05 12.09
CA ALA A 113 7.24 9.07 12.35
C ALA A 113 7.73 10.36 13.02
N LYS A 114 6.90 11.42 13.01
CA LYS A 114 7.25 12.72 13.61
C LYS A 114 6.78 12.87 15.06
N THR A 115 5.98 11.92 15.54
CA THR A 115 5.47 11.80 16.91
C THR A 115 6.35 10.86 17.73
#